data_AF-A0A6I2RJN1-F1
#
_entry.id   AF-A0A6I2RJN1-F1
#
_cell.length_a   1.000
_cell.length_b   1.000
_cell.length_c   1.000
_cell.angle_alpha   90.00
_cell.angle_beta   90.00
_cell.angle_gamma   90.00
#
_symmetry.space_group_name_H-M   'P 1'
#
loop_
_entity.id
_entity.type
_entity.pdbx_description
1 polymer ?
#
loop_
_entity_poly.entity_id
_entity_poly.type
_entity_poly.pdbx_seq_one_letter_code
_entity_poly.pdbx_strand_id
1 'polypeptide(L)'
;MIDKKMYETRLLEWTLQRLFGETSYHVERSPCRGKFRGHNDYSIVFGSGRKLFISQDQRNYLSGLRKQVGLIQHFRDHQAENTEKIKAALAAHDTPFCDAAVEIVPYNGSTDLVVYGVVILTHQSGAQLLYRETAMHSYLVDGEKHGYSFDKCIAHLLKDACGERAYCKEFPLKTPPPEPEKRPQHRKGGPVR
;
A
#
# COMPACT_ATOMS: atom_id res chain seq x y z
N MET A 1 -21.10 22.49 -16.13
CA MET A 1 -20.95 21.07 -15.69
C MET A 1 -19.48 20.64 -15.59
N ILE A 2 -18.61 21.10 -16.50
CA ILE A 2 -17.16 20.83 -16.49
C ILE A 2 -16.51 21.36 -15.19
N ASP A 3 -16.89 22.56 -14.74
CA ASP A 3 -16.30 23.18 -13.53
C ASP A 3 -16.58 22.38 -12.26
N LYS A 4 -17.78 21.78 -12.13
CA LYS A 4 -18.12 20.92 -10.99
C LYS A 4 -17.26 19.66 -10.94
N LYS A 5 -17.04 19.01 -12.09
CA LYS A 5 -16.20 17.81 -12.16
C LYS A 5 -14.73 18.11 -11.92
N MET A 6 -14.22 19.23 -12.44
CA MET A 6 -12.84 19.66 -12.19
C MET A 6 -12.62 20.04 -10.73
N TYR A 7 -13.57 20.76 -10.13
CA TYR A 7 -13.55 21.09 -8.71
C TYR A 7 -13.54 19.82 -7.85
N GLU A 8 -14.44 18.87 -8.11
CA GLU A 8 -14.50 17.60 -7.39
C GLU A 8 -13.21 16.79 -7.53
N THR A 9 -12.66 16.72 -8.74
CA THR A 9 -11.39 16.01 -9.01
C THR A 9 -10.28 16.56 -8.12
N ARG A 10 -10.07 17.88 -8.11
CA ARG A 10 -9.06 18.54 -7.28
C ARG A 10 -9.30 18.34 -5.78
N LEU A 11 -10.57 18.38 -5.36
CA LEU A 11 -10.94 18.15 -3.97
C LEU A 11 -10.53 16.74 -3.53
N LEU A 12 -10.84 15.71 -4.34
CA LEU A 12 -10.50 14.33 -4.03
C LEU A 12 -8.98 14.07 -4.05
N GLU A 13 -8.26 14.66 -5.01
CA GLU A 13 -6.78 14.62 -5.04
C GLU A 13 -6.19 15.22 -3.76
N TRP A 14 -6.69 16.38 -3.32
CA TRP A 14 -6.27 17.02 -2.07
C TRP A 14 -6.66 16.21 -0.82
N THR A 15 -7.83 15.57 -0.82
CA THR A 15 -8.25 14.67 0.26
C THR A 15 -7.28 13.49 0.37
N LEU A 16 -6.89 12.86 -0.75
CA LEU A 16 -5.90 11.78 -0.75
C LEU A 16 -4.54 12.27 -0.21
N GLN A 17 -4.09 13.44 -0.65
CA GLN A 17 -2.86 14.05 -0.12
C GLN A 17 -2.91 14.16 1.42
N ARG A 18 -4.00 14.70 1.97
CA ARG A 18 -4.18 14.85 3.42
C ARG A 18 -4.23 13.50 4.15
N LEU A 19 -4.95 12.51 3.59
CA LEU A 19 -5.11 11.18 4.18
C LEU A 19 -3.80 10.38 4.23
N PHE A 20 -2.85 10.67 3.34
CA PHE A 20 -1.49 10.10 3.39
C PHE A 20 -0.49 10.96 4.17
N GLY A 21 -0.90 12.10 4.72
CA GLY A 21 -0.01 13.01 5.45
C GLY A 21 1.01 13.72 4.54
N GLU A 22 0.68 13.88 3.26
CA GLU A 22 1.57 14.48 2.27
C GLU A 22 1.36 16.00 2.16
N THR A 23 2.41 16.74 1.76
CA THR A 23 2.37 18.20 1.66
C THR A 23 2.19 18.70 0.23
N SER A 24 2.47 17.86 -0.75
CA SER A 24 2.30 18.17 -2.18
C SER A 24 1.99 16.92 -2.99
N TYR A 25 1.43 17.12 -4.18
CA TYR A 25 1.24 16.07 -5.17
C TYR A 25 1.28 16.62 -6.60
N HIS A 26 1.46 15.73 -7.57
CA HIS A 26 1.12 15.95 -8.96
C HIS A 26 0.48 14.70 -9.56
N VAL A 27 -0.24 14.88 -10.67
CA VAL A 27 -0.83 13.76 -11.42
C VAL A 27 0.13 13.34 -12.52
N GLU A 28 0.55 12.08 -12.48
CA GLU A 28 1.36 11.46 -13.52
C GLU A 28 0.46 10.68 -14.49
N ARG A 29 0.73 10.88 -15.79
CA ARG A 29 0.15 10.09 -16.88
C ARG A 29 1.26 9.29 -17.56
N SER A 30 1.17 7.97 -17.51
CA SER A 30 2.14 7.08 -18.18
C SER A 30 1.44 6.13 -19.15
N PRO A 31 2.02 5.84 -20.33
CA PRO A 31 1.46 4.84 -21.23
C PRO A 31 1.45 3.46 -20.59
N CYS A 32 0.32 2.76 -20.66
CA CYS A 32 0.22 1.40 -20.16
C CYS A 32 1.11 0.47 -21.01
N ARG A 33 2.01 -0.27 -20.36
CA ARG A 33 2.99 -1.17 -21.03
C ARG A 33 2.56 -2.63 -21.08
N GLY A 34 1.45 -2.99 -20.43
CA GLY A 34 0.97 -4.37 -20.28
C GLY A 34 -0.09 -4.77 -21.31
N LYS A 35 -1.00 -5.66 -20.88
CA LYS A 35 -2.13 -6.20 -21.68
C LYS A 35 -3.02 -5.12 -22.30
N PHE A 36 -3.00 -3.91 -21.76
CA PHE A 36 -3.83 -2.81 -22.20
C PHE A 36 -3.04 -1.69 -22.90
N ARG A 37 -2.11 -2.08 -23.77
CA ARG A 37 -1.35 -1.15 -24.60
C ARG A 37 -2.29 -0.24 -25.40
N GLY A 38 -1.97 1.07 -25.44
CA GLY A 38 -2.81 2.10 -26.08
C GLY A 38 -3.62 2.94 -25.09
N HIS A 39 -3.69 2.52 -23.82
CA HIS A 39 -4.28 3.27 -22.73
C HIS A 39 -3.22 4.01 -21.90
N ASN A 40 -3.65 4.94 -21.04
CA ASN A 40 -2.77 5.61 -20.09
C ASN A 40 -3.15 5.25 -18.65
N ASP A 41 -2.15 5.00 -17.83
CA ASP A 41 -2.26 4.86 -16.39
C ASP A 41 -2.16 6.24 -15.75
N TYR A 42 -3.09 6.53 -14.85
CA TYR A 42 -3.16 7.77 -14.09
C TYR A 42 -2.83 7.49 -12.63
N SER A 43 -1.83 8.20 -12.11
CA SER A 43 -1.39 8.07 -10.72
C SER A 43 -1.24 9.43 -10.07
N ILE A 44 -1.42 9.49 -8.75
CA ILE A 44 -1.00 10.63 -7.94
C ILE A 44 0.40 10.32 -7.41
N VAL A 45 1.36 11.21 -7.67
CA VAL A 45 2.71 11.14 -7.11
C VAL A 45 2.84 12.22 -6.06
N PHE A 46 3.10 11.83 -4.82
CA PHE A 46 3.23 12.72 -3.69
C PHE A 46 4.65 13.30 -3.57
N GLY A 47 4.80 14.36 -2.78
CA GLY A 47 6.09 15.02 -2.54
C GLY A 47 7.19 14.08 -2.02
N SER A 48 6.82 13.05 -1.25
CA SER A 48 7.73 11.99 -0.80
C SER A 48 8.24 11.05 -1.91
N GLY A 49 7.70 11.14 -3.12
CA GLY A 49 7.93 10.17 -4.21
C GLY A 49 7.04 8.93 -4.14
N ARG A 50 6.19 8.81 -3.10
CA ARG A 50 5.15 7.78 -3.04
C ARG A 50 4.13 7.97 -4.15
N LYS A 51 3.74 6.88 -4.80
CA LYS A 51 2.88 6.89 -5.99
C LYS A 51 1.62 6.06 -5.78
N LEU A 52 0.45 6.66 -5.90
CA LEU A 52 -0.83 5.95 -5.82
C LEU A 52 -1.44 5.81 -7.22
N PHE A 53 -1.63 4.59 -7.68
CA PHE A 53 -2.39 4.32 -8.90
C PHE A 53 -3.88 4.60 -8.68
N ILE A 54 -4.48 5.40 -9.55
CA ILE A 54 -5.89 5.80 -9.45
C ILE A 54 -6.75 5.03 -10.43
N SER A 55 -6.36 5.04 -11.71
CA SER A 55 -7.15 4.40 -12.75
C SER A 55 -6.35 4.23 -14.02
N GLN A 56 -6.85 3.29 -14.82
CA GLN A 56 -6.54 3.24 -16.23
C GLN A 56 -7.56 4.09 -17.00
N ASP A 57 -7.07 4.89 -17.95
CA ASP A 57 -7.79 5.91 -18.72
C ASP A 57 -8.33 7.11 -17.94
N GLN A 58 -8.34 8.26 -18.63
CA GLN A 58 -8.84 9.52 -18.09
C GLN A 58 -10.32 9.44 -17.69
N ARG A 59 -11.12 8.68 -18.44
CA ARG A 59 -12.57 8.58 -18.24
C ARG A 59 -12.91 7.97 -16.89
N ASN A 60 -12.02 7.12 -16.35
CA ASN A 60 -12.20 6.43 -15.09
C ASN A 60 -11.53 7.14 -13.91
N TYR A 61 -10.81 8.24 -14.17
CA TYR A 61 -10.00 8.92 -13.16
C TYR A 61 -10.83 9.40 -11.97
N LEU A 62 -11.94 10.10 -12.23
CA LEU A 62 -12.81 10.60 -11.17
C LEU A 62 -13.45 9.47 -10.33
N SER A 63 -13.91 8.40 -10.98
CA SER A 63 -14.41 7.22 -10.26
C SER A 63 -13.32 6.51 -9.45
N GLY A 64 -12.10 6.45 -9.99
CA GLY A 64 -10.93 5.91 -9.31
C GLY A 64 -10.61 6.73 -8.05
N LEU A 65 -10.58 8.06 -8.16
CA LEU A 65 -10.36 8.96 -7.02
C LEU A 65 -11.39 8.73 -5.92
N ARG A 66 -12.69 8.70 -6.26
CA ARG A 66 -13.77 8.45 -5.29
C ARG A 66 -13.59 7.11 -4.58
N LYS A 67 -13.24 6.06 -5.33
CA LYS A 67 -12.96 4.73 -4.77
C LYS A 67 -11.79 4.78 -3.80
N GLN A 68 -10.66 5.34 -4.21
CA GLN A 68 -9.46 5.41 -3.36
C GLN A 68 -9.72 6.23 -2.09
N VAL A 69 -10.37 7.40 -2.20
CA VAL A 69 -10.75 8.20 -1.04
C VAL A 69 -11.62 7.40 -0.08
N GLY A 70 -12.66 6.72 -0.58
CA GLY A 70 -13.55 5.91 0.26
C GLY A 70 -12.81 4.83 1.04
N LEU A 71 -11.92 4.08 0.38
CA LEU A 71 -11.15 3.01 1.00
C LEU A 71 -10.17 3.54 2.07
N ILE A 72 -9.44 4.61 1.75
CA ILE A 72 -8.44 5.15 2.67
C ILE A 72 -9.10 5.87 3.85
N GLN A 73 -10.19 6.60 3.60
CA GLN A 73 -10.96 7.25 4.66
C GLN A 73 -11.48 6.19 5.63
N HIS A 74 -12.13 5.14 5.12
CA HIS A 74 -12.59 4.03 5.96
C HIS A 74 -11.46 3.42 6.77
N PHE A 75 -10.32 3.13 6.13
CA PHE A 75 -9.15 2.60 6.81
C PHE A 75 -8.70 3.51 7.96
N ARG A 76 -8.55 4.81 7.71
CA ARG A 76 -8.09 5.79 8.72
C ARG A 76 -9.08 5.96 9.86
N ASP A 77 -10.38 5.99 9.57
CA ASP A 77 -11.43 6.14 10.58
C ASP A 77 -11.47 4.96 11.55
N HIS A 78 -11.15 3.75 11.08
CA HIS A 78 -11.18 2.53 11.89
C HIS A 78 -9.79 2.01 12.28
N GLN A 79 -8.72 2.76 11.98
CA GLN A 79 -7.34 2.31 12.18
C GLN A 79 -7.06 1.97 13.64
N ALA A 80 -7.45 2.85 14.56
CA ALA A 80 -7.26 2.67 15.99
C ALA A 80 -8.10 1.49 16.52
N GLU A 81 -9.38 1.42 16.16
CA GLU A 81 -10.28 0.33 16.56
C GLU A 81 -9.76 -1.03 16.09
N ASN A 82 -9.39 -1.16 14.81
CA ASN A 82 -8.87 -2.41 14.28
C ASN A 82 -7.54 -2.79 14.91
N THR A 83 -6.67 -1.81 15.19
CA THR A 83 -5.42 -2.03 15.92
C THR A 83 -5.69 -2.64 17.29
N GLU A 84 -6.57 -2.04 18.09
CA GLU A 84 -6.89 -2.54 19.43
C GLU A 84 -7.59 -3.92 19.40
N LYS A 85 -8.50 -4.15 18.44
CA LYS A 85 -9.12 -5.47 18.25
C LYS A 85 -8.08 -6.55 17.95
N ILE A 86 -7.11 -6.26 17.07
CA ILE A 86 -6.04 -7.21 16.73
C ILE A 86 -5.12 -7.44 17.94
N LYS A 87 -4.75 -6.39 18.68
CA LYS A 87 -3.97 -6.54 19.92
C LYS A 87 -4.66 -7.44 20.93
N ALA A 88 -5.96 -7.21 21.17
CA ALA A 88 -6.75 -8.02 22.08
C ALA A 88 -6.80 -9.49 21.62
N ALA A 89 -6.98 -9.73 20.32
CA ALA A 89 -6.96 -11.08 19.77
C ALA A 89 -5.61 -11.79 19.96
N LEU A 90 -4.50 -11.09 19.72
CA LEU A 90 -3.15 -11.62 19.93
C LEU A 90 -2.87 -11.92 21.40
N ALA A 91 -3.27 -11.02 22.31
CA ALA A 91 -3.08 -11.18 23.75
C ALA A 91 -3.91 -12.32 24.36
N ALA A 92 -5.06 -12.65 23.74
CA ALA A 92 -5.90 -13.77 24.14
C ALA A 92 -5.34 -15.14 23.74
N HIS A 93 -4.26 -15.18 22.96
CA HIS A 93 -3.62 -16.41 22.47
C HIS A 93 -2.16 -16.46 22.88
N ASP A 94 -1.61 -17.67 22.98
CA ASP A 94 -0.18 -17.87 23.27
C ASP A 94 0.66 -17.60 22.01
N THR A 95 0.82 -16.32 21.69
CA THR A 95 1.63 -15.85 20.56
C THR A 95 2.89 -15.15 21.07
N PRO A 96 3.99 -15.18 20.30
CA PRO A 96 5.23 -14.53 20.71
C PRO A 96 5.24 -13.01 20.45
N PHE A 97 4.09 -12.42 20.09
CA PHE A 97 3.95 -10.99 19.78
C PHE A 97 3.34 -10.24 20.96
N CYS A 98 3.97 -9.14 21.36
CA CYS A 98 3.54 -8.30 22.47
C CYS A 98 2.76 -7.06 22.04
N ASP A 99 2.81 -6.68 20.76
CA ASP A 99 2.11 -5.51 20.24
C ASP A 99 1.77 -5.69 18.75
N ALA A 100 0.83 -4.89 18.26
CA ALA A 100 0.47 -4.84 16.86
C ALA A 100 0.01 -3.44 16.42
N ALA A 101 0.18 -3.11 15.14
CA ALA A 101 -0.35 -1.90 14.55
C ALA A 101 -0.89 -2.20 13.16
N VAL A 102 -1.93 -1.48 12.75
CA VAL A 102 -2.45 -1.54 11.37
C VAL A 102 -1.96 -0.32 10.61
N GLU A 103 -1.43 -0.49 9.40
CA GLU A 103 -0.96 0.64 8.55
C GLU A 103 -1.14 0.34 7.05
N ILE A 104 -1.03 1.36 6.19
CA ILE A 104 -0.88 1.19 4.74
C ILE A 104 0.60 1.22 4.38
N VAL A 105 1.13 0.09 3.94
CA VAL A 105 2.57 -0.05 3.61
C VAL A 105 2.73 -0.42 2.12
N PRO A 106 3.57 0.30 1.36
CA PRO A 106 3.95 -0.08 -0.01
C PRO A 106 4.53 -1.50 -0.11
N TYR A 107 4.55 -2.07 -1.31
CA TYR A 107 5.31 -3.30 -1.54
C TYR A 107 6.81 -3.07 -1.39
N ASN A 108 7.55 -4.13 -1.04
CA ASN A 108 9.00 -4.04 -0.83
C ASN A 108 9.71 -3.48 -2.08
N GLY A 109 10.64 -2.55 -1.87
CA GLY A 109 11.42 -1.93 -2.94
C GLY A 109 10.62 -1.04 -3.90
N SER A 110 9.35 -0.74 -3.59
CA SER A 110 8.50 0.13 -4.39
C SER A 110 7.99 1.32 -3.59
N THR A 111 7.88 2.47 -4.25
CA THR A 111 7.17 3.65 -3.73
C THR A 111 5.70 3.63 -4.11
N ASP A 112 5.24 2.61 -4.85
CA ASP A 112 3.85 2.44 -5.22
C ASP A 112 3.00 2.14 -3.97
N LEU A 113 2.27 3.15 -3.55
CA LEU A 113 1.14 3.03 -2.65
C LEU A 113 0.04 2.26 -3.38
N VAL A 114 -0.12 1.02 -2.98
CA VAL A 114 -1.42 0.35 -3.02
C VAL A 114 -2.14 0.68 -1.72
N VAL A 115 -3.46 0.89 -1.78
CA VAL A 115 -4.29 0.88 -0.57
C VAL A 115 -4.33 -0.55 -0.09
N TYR A 116 -3.25 -1.00 0.54
CA TYR A 116 -3.09 -2.35 1.04
C TYR A 116 -2.82 -2.24 2.53
N GLY A 117 -3.87 -2.40 3.32
CA GLY A 117 -3.80 -2.46 4.77
C GLY A 117 -3.06 -3.71 5.20
N VAL A 118 -2.13 -3.55 6.14
CA VAL A 118 -1.30 -4.63 6.69
C VAL A 118 -1.34 -4.58 8.21
N VAL A 119 -0.91 -5.67 8.84
CA VAL A 119 -0.68 -5.73 10.29
C VAL A 119 0.83 -5.78 10.52
N ILE A 120 1.37 -4.85 11.30
CA ILE A 120 2.74 -4.86 11.80
C ILE A 120 2.70 -5.49 13.18
N LEU A 121 3.32 -6.65 13.34
CA LEU A 121 3.40 -7.39 14.59
C LEU A 121 4.75 -7.10 15.26
N THR A 122 4.76 -6.80 16.55
CA THR A 122 5.99 -6.60 17.34
C THR A 122 6.21 -7.80 18.25
N HIS A 123 7.31 -8.52 18.03
CA HIS A 123 7.73 -9.66 18.82
C HIS A 123 8.27 -9.21 20.18
N GLN A 124 8.21 -10.08 21.19
CA GLN A 124 8.75 -9.81 22.54
C GLN A 124 10.24 -9.43 22.55
N SER A 125 11.01 -9.85 21.54
CA SER A 125 12.42 -9.46 21.35
C SER A 125 12.62 -8.06 20.75
N GLY A 126 11.53 -7.36 20.42
CA GLY A 126 11.53 -6.07 19.71
C GLY A 126 11.58 -6.18 18.18
N ALA A 127 11.73 -7.38 17.61
CA ALA A 127 11.68 -7.57 16.17
C ALA A 127 10.26 -7.33 15.62
N GLN A 128 10.13 -6.68 14.46
CA GLN A 128 8.83 -6.46 13.84
C GLN A 128 8.65 -7.35 12.61
N LEU A 129 7.42 -7.82 12.40
CA LEU A 129 7.01 -8.55 11.20
C LEU A 129 5.84 -7.83 10.52
N LEU A 130 5.88 -7.77 9.21
CA LEU A 130 4.78 -7.32 8.36
C LEU A 130 3.93 -8.53 7.94
N TYR A 131 2.71 -8.61 8.42
CA TYR A 131 1.69 -9.55 7.96
C TYR A 131 0.87 -8.92 6.83
N ARG A 132 0.95 -9.52 5.63
CA ARG A 132 0.30 -9.02 4.42
C ARG A 132 -0.53 -10.12 3.76
N GLU A 133 -1.82 -10.13 4.03
CA GLU A 133 -2.78 -11.11 3.52
C GLU A 133 -3.99 -10.39 2.90
N THR A 134 -4.63 -10.96 1.87
CA THR A 134 -5.65 -10.30 1.04
C THR A 134 -7.00 -10.15 1.73
N ALA A 135 -7.45 -11.16 2.48
CA ALA A 135 -8.68 -11.09 3.26
C ALA A 135 -8.56 -10.04 4.38
N MET A 136 -7.45 -10.07 5.13
CA MET A 136 -7.15 -9.07 6.15
C MET A 136 -7.10 -7.67 5.54
N HIS A 137 -6.39 -7.48 4.42
CA HIS A 137 -6.40 -6.20 3.71
C HIS A 137 -7.83 -5.73 3.38
N SER A 138 -8.64 -6.60 2.77
CA SER A 138 -9.99 -6.25 2.34
C SER A 138 -10.86 -5.82 3.52
N TYR A 139 -10.76 -6.54 4.65
CA TYR A 139 -11.42 -6.17 5.90
C TYR A 139 -10.96 -4.80 6.42
N LEU A 140 -9.64 -4.54 6.44
CA LEU A 140 -9.11 -3.29 6.98
C LEU A 140 -9.53 -2.05 6.19
N VAL A 141 -9.70 -2.17 4.86
CA VAL A 141 -9.98 -1.01 3.99
C VAL A 141 -11.45 -0.84 3.63
N ASP A 142 -12.27 -1.89 3.78
CA ASP A 142 -13.69 -1.83 3.39
C ASP A 142 -14.64 -2.59 4.34
N GLY A 143 -14.12 -3.08 5.46
CA GLY A 143 -14.89 -3.84 6.46
C GLY A 143 -15.42 -5.17 5.93
N GLU A 144 -16.60 -5.56 6.37
CA GLU A 144 -17.17 -6.87 6.04
C GLU A 144 -17.84 -6.95 4.65
N LYS A 145 -17.79 -5.88 3.85
CA LYS A 145 -18.50 -5.79 2.56
C LYS A 145 -18.13 -6.88 1.54
N HIS A 146 -16.94 -7.46 1.69
CA HIS A 146 -16.44 -8.52 0.80
C HIS A 146 -16.55 -9.93 1.40
N GLY A 147 -17.34 -10.11 2.47
CA GLY A 147 -17.55 -11.43 3.10
C GLY A 147 -16.39 -11.90 3.98
N TYR A 148 -15.41 -11.03 4.22
CA TYR A 148 -14.32 -11.24 5.16
C TYR A 148 -14.71 -10.65 6.51
N SER A 149 -15.15 -11.49 7.44
CA SER A 149 -15.40 -11.08 8.82
C SER A 149 -14.09 -10.95 9.58
N PHE A 150 -14.12 -10.17 10.66
CA PHE A 150 -12.98 -10.02 11.56
C PHE A 150 -12.46 -11.38 12.06
N ASP A 151 -13.33 -12.26 12.53
CA ASP A 151 -12.96 -13.56 13.09
C ASP A 151 -12.22 -14.44 12.09
N LYS A 152 -12.66 -14.44 10.82
CA LYS A 152 -11.97 -15.19 9.75
C LYS A 152 -10.57 -14.65 9.50
N CYS A 153 -10.43 -13.32 9.48
CA CYS A 153 -9.14 -12.66 9.25
C CYS A 153 -8.17 -12.92 10.42
N ILE A 154 -8.66 -12.86 11.65
CA ILE A 154 -7.88 -13.14 12.85
C ILE A 154 -7.47 -14.61 12.94
N ALA A 155 -8.36 -15.55 12.62
CA ALA A 155 -8.01 -16.97 12.62
C ALA A 155 -6.82 -17.28 11.70
N HIS A 156 -6.73 -16.61 10.55
CA HIS A 156 -5.60 -16.73 9.64
C HIS A 156 -4.34 -16.04 10.17
N LEU A 157 -4.48 -14.81 10.71
CA LEU A 157 -3.38 -14.08 11.35
C LEU A 157 -2.73 -14.92 12.46
N LEU A 158 -3.54 -15.55 13.31
CA LEU A 158 -3.06 -16.33 14.46
C LEU A 158 -2.29 -17.58 14.03
N LYS A 159 -2.72 -18.28 12.97
CA LYS A 159 -1.96 -19.40 12.42
C LYS A 159 -0.55 -18.98 11.97
N ASP A 160 -0.48 -17.83 11.29
CA ASP A 160 0.78 -17.27 10.84
C ASP A 160 1.66 -16.78 11.99
N ALA A 161 1.05 -16.16 12.99
CA ALA A 161 1.72 -15.71 14.21
C ALA A 161 2.29 -16.88 15.03
N CYS A 162 1.61 -18.03 15.04
CA CYS A 162 2.04 -19.23 15.76
C CYS A 162 3.04 -20.11 15.00
N GLY A 163 3.43 -19.76 13.77
CA GLY A 163 4.59 -20.39 13.12
C GLY A 163 4.45 -20.73 11.65
N GLU A 164 3.24 -20.70 11.06
CA GLU A 164 3.08 -20.96 9.61
C GLU A 164 3.79 -19.88 8.78
N ARG A 165 3.72 -18.62 9.25
CA ARG A 165 4.40 -17.44 8.69
C ARG A 165 4.26 -17.32 7.16
N ALA A 166 3.17 -17.79 6.56
CA ALA A 166 2.98 -17.79 5.11
C ALA A 166 2.93 -16.38 4.51
N TYR A 167 2.42 -15.42 5.29
CA TYR A 167 2.21 -14.02 4.92
C TYR A 167 3.04 -13.03 5.77
N CYS A 168 3.89 -13.53 6.66
CA CYS A 168 4.75 -12.72 7.53
C CYS A 168 6.14 -12.50 6.92
N LYS A 169 6.60 -11.24 6.88
CA LYS A 169 7.96 -10.86 6.45
C LYS A 169 8.63 -9.97 7.50
N GLU A 170 9.96 -9.95 7.57
CA GLU A 170 10.69 -9.06 8.48
C GLU A 170 10.40 -7.57 8.20
N PHE A 171 10.29 -6.75 9.25
CA PHE A 171 10.04 -5.32 9.20
C PHE A 171 10.97 -4.55 10.15
N PRO A 172 11.52 -3.36 9.77
CA PRO A 172 11.44 -2.76 8.45
C PRO A 172 12.11 -3.65 7.41
N LEU A 173 11.50 -3.72 6.22
CA LEU A 173 12.04 -4.54 5.13
C LEU A 173 13.44 -4.01 4.81
N LYS A 174 14.47 -4.86 4.89
CA LYS A 174 15.84 -4.48 4.50
C LYS A 174 15.80 -4.03 3.04
N THR A 175 16.14 -2.76 2.79
CA THR A 175 16.37 -2.27 1.43
C THR A 175 17.56 -3.03 0.87
N PRO A 176 17.46 -3.68 -0.32
CA PRO A 176 18.66 -4.14 -0.99
C PRO A 176 19.56 -2.93 -1.25
N PRO A 177 20.88 -3.02 -1.01
CA PRO A 177 21.78 -1.94 -1.38
C PRO A 177 21.65 -1.68 -2.89
N PRO A 178 21.69 -0.41 -3.34
CA PRO A 178 21.65 -0.11 -4.76
C PRO A 178 22.78 -0.85 -5.45
N GLU A 179 22.45 -1.66 -6.47
CA GLU A 179 23.46 -2.29 -7.30
C GLU A 179 24.38 -1.19 -7.84
N PRO A 180 25.72 -1.32 -7.71
CA PRO A 180 26.62 -0.34 -8.29
C PRO A 180 26.38 -0.33 -9.80
N GLU A 181 26.00 0.83 -10.33
CA GLU A 181 25.89 1.08 -11.77
C GLU A 181 27.14 0.53 -12.44
N LYS A 182 26.98 -0.55 -13.22
CA LYS A 182 28.04 -1.02 -14.11
C LYS A 182 28.26 0.08 -15.13
N ARG A 183 29.24 0.96 -14.86
CA ARG A 183 29.71 1.95 -15.83
C ARG A 183 29.98 1.21 -17.14
N PRO A 184 29.44 1.68 -18.28
CA PRO A 184 29.82 1.12 -19.56
C PRO A 184 31.33 1.31 -19.71
N GLN A 185 32.06 0.20 -19.78
CA GLN A 185 33.47 0.22 -20.17
C GLN A 185 33.51 0.69 -21.62
N HIS A 186 33.87 1.96 -21.80
CA HIS A 186 34.18 2.52 -23.10
C HIS A 186 35.40 1.76 -23.65
N ARG A 187 35.16 0.76 -24.52
CA ARG A 187 36.24 0.13 -25.29
C ARG A 187 36.81 1.20 -26.21
N LYS A 188 37.95 1.77 -25.83
CA LYS A 188 38.87 2.41 -26.77
C LYS A 188 39.49 1.29 -27.61
N GLY A 189 38.98 1.10 -28.83
CA GLY A 189 39.60 0.30 -29.88
C GLY A 189 39.81 1.20 -31.08
N GLY A 190 41.07 1.46 -31.42
CA GLY A 190 41.51 2.34 -32.50
C GLY A 190 41.27 1.78 -33.92
N PRO A 191 41.92 2.39 -34.93
CA PRO A 191 41.32 2.69 -36.23
C PRO A 191 41.31 1.51 -37.21
N VAL A 192 40.39 1.55 -38.18
CA VAL A 192 40.44 0.69 -39.36
C VAL A 192 40.39 1.55 -40.62
N ARG A 193 41.58 1.66 -41.22
CA ARG A 193 41.97 2.04 -42.60
C ARG A 193 41.57 3.41 -43.14
#